data_AF-A0A3N5IL22-F1
#
_entry.id   AF-A0A3N5IL22-F1
#
_cell.length_a   1.000
_cell.length_b   1.000
_cell.length_c   1.000
_cell.angle_alpha   90.00
_cell.angle_beta   90.00
_cell.angle_gamma   90.00
#
_symmetry.space_group_name_H-M   'P 1'
#
loop_
_entity.id
_entity.type
_entity.pdbx_description
1 polymer ?
#
loop_
_entity_poly.entity_id
_entity_poly.type
_entity_poly.pdbx_seq_one_letter_code
_entity_poly.pdbx_strand_id
1 'polypeptide(L)' 'MLPIITIDGPAGSGKSTLCRLLADRLGLECLDTGAMYRAVAWALREQRAVPLSGEPLLTVLRSLELEIKGVGDRQRVQVG' A
#
# COMPACT_ATOMS: atom_id res chain seq x y z
N MET A 1 13.02 -16.93 -11.73
CA MET A 1 12.70 -15.61 -11.14
C MET A 1 11.38 -15.16 -11.75
N LEU A 2 10.39 -14.76 -10.95
CA LEU A 2 9.13 -14.24 -11.49
C LEU A 2 9.33 -12.80 -11.97
N PRO A 3 8.65 -12.36 -13.05
CA PRO A 3 8.75 -10.99 -13.56
C PRO A 3 8.07 -9.99 -12.62
N ILE A 4 8.66 -8.80 -12.47
CA ILE A 4 8.06 -7.65 -11.79
C ILE A 4 7.56 -6.68 -12.85
N ILE A 5 6.31 -6.25 -12.73
CA ILE A 5 5.66 -5.30 -13.65
C ILE A 5 5.20 -4.09 -12.84
N THR A 6 5.60 -2.89 -13.26
CA THR A 6 5.17 -1.63 -12.66
C THR A 6 4.08 -0.97 -13.51
N ILE A 7 3.10 -0.34 -12.87
CA ILE A 7 1.98 0.35 -13.54
C ILE A 7 1.81 1.73 -12.91
N ASP A 8 2.25 2.76 -13.61
CA ASP A 8 2.27 4.15 -13.14
C ASP A 8 1.31 5.06 -13.93
N GLY A 9 0.94 6.18 -13.32
CA GLY A 9 0.01 7.16 -13.89
C GLY A 9 -0.86 7.87 -12.84
N PRO A 10 -1.66 8.87 -13.23
CA PRO A 10 -2.38 9.75 -12.29
C PRO A 10 -3.50 9.03 -11.53
N ALA A 11 -3.96 9.62 -10.42
CA ALA A 11 -5.14 9.11 -9.71
C ALA A 11 -6.35 9.05 -10.66
N GLY A 12 -7.18 8.01 -10.52
CA GLY A 12 -8.38 7.84 -11.36
C GLY A 12 -8.14 7.22 -12.75
N SER A 13 -6.89 6.96 -13.18
CA SER A 13 -6.62 6.36 -14.51
C SER A 13 -6.87 4.85 -14.63
N GLY A 14 -7.38 4.20 -13.57
CA GLY A 14 -7.71 2.77 -13.59
C GLY A 14 -6.55 1.79 -13.31
N LYS A 15 -5.37 2.27 -12.90
CA LYS A 15 -4.17 1.43 -12.66
C LYS A 15 -4.40 0.24 -11.74
N SER A 16 -5.06 0.43 -10.60
CA SER A 16 -5.30 -0.67 -9.66
C SER A 16 -6.21 -1.74 -10.28
N THR A 17 -7.17 -1.35 -11.12
CA THR A 17 -8.02 -2.28 -11.86
C THR A 17 -7.20 -3.03 -12.91
N LEU A 18 -6.37 -2.34 -13.68
CA LEU A 18 -5.48 -2.96 -14.66
C LEU A 18 -4.47 -3.91 -14.00
N CYS A 19 -3.84 -3.52 -12.89
CA CYS A 19 -2.90 -4.35 -12.13
C CYS A 19 -3.53 -5.68 -11.72
N ARG A 20 -4.74 -5.64 -11.15
CA ARG A 20 -5.46 -6.86 -10.74
C ARG A 20 -5.77 -7.76 -11.93
N LEU A 21 -6.33 -7.20 -13.01
CA LEU A 21 -6.67 -7.98 -14.21
C LEU A 21 -5.42 -8.59 -14.87
N LEU A 22 -4.29 -7.86 -14.87
CA LEU A 22 -3.03 -8.34 -15.42
C LEU A 22 -2.43 -9.44 -14.53
N ALA A 23 -2.46 -9.24 -13.22
CA ALA A 23 -1.97 -10.19 -12.22
C ALA A 23 -2.74 -11.52 -12.30
N ASP A 24 -4.07 -11.47 -12.33
CA ASP A 24 -4.92 -12.66 -12.49
C ASP A 24 -4.62 -13.42 -13.79
N ARG A 25 -4.36 -12.69 -14.89
CA ARG A 25 -4.08 -13.27 -16.20
C ARG A 25 -2.68 -13.88 -16.31
N LEU A 26 -1.71 -13.37 -15.56
CA LEU A 26 -0.32 -13.82 -15.58
C LEU A 26 0.01 -14.77 -14.42
N GLY A 27 -0.92 -15.03 -13.51
CA GLY A 27 -0.65 -15.78 -12.28
C GLY A 27 0.34 -15.08 -11.35
N LEU A 28 0.33 -13.73 -11.36
CA LEU A 28 1.15 -12.89 -10.49
C LEU A 28 0.32 -12.35 -9.33
N GLU A 29 1.00 -11.83 -8.32
CA GLU A 29 0.36 -11.05 -7.26
C GLU A 29 0.34 -9.56 -7.63
N CYS A 30 -0.73 -8.85 -7.27
CA CYS A 30 -0.80 -7.40 -7.38
C CYS A 30 -0.50 -6.76 -6.02
N LEU A 31 0.38 -5.76 -6.00
CA LEU A 31 0.75 -4.98 -4.83
C LEU A 31 0.17 -3.57 -4.93
N ASP A 32 -0.81 -3.22 -4.09
CA ASP A 32 -1.41 -1.87 -4.06
C ASP A 32 -0.62 -0.93 -3.13
N THR A 33 0.42 -0.28 -3.67
CA THR A 33 1.20 0.72 -2.94
C THR A 33 0.36 1.90 -2.45
N GLY A 34 -0.70 2.26 -3.18
CA GLY A 34 -1.62 3.31 -2.77
C GLY A 34 -2.37 2.97 -1.48
N ALA A 35 -2.78 1.71 -1.31
CA ALA A 35 -3.38 1.22 -0.08
C ALA A 35 -2.38 1.27 1.09
N MET A 36 -1.11 0.93 0.85
CA MET A 36 -0.04 1.01 1.87
C MET A 36 0.14 2.44 2.39
N TYR A 37 0.31 3.42 1.51
CA TYR A 37 0.45 4.83 1.92
C TYR A 37 -0.79 5.35 2.66
N ARG A 38 -2.00 4.96 2.24
CA ARG A 38 -3.24 5.35 2.94
C ARG A 38 -3.34 4.70 4.33
N ALA A 39 -2.89 3.46 4.49
CA ALA A 39 -2.87 2.79 5.79
C ALA A 39 -1.93 3.51 6.77
N VAL A 40 -0.72 3.88 6.33
CA VAL A 40 0.22 4.69 7.12
C VAL A 40 -0.39 6.03 7.49
N ALA A 41 -0.96 6.76 6.52
CA ALA A 41 -1.60 8.05 6.78
C ALA A 41 -2.76 7.93 7.78
N TRP A 42 -3.55 6.86 7.70
CA TRP A 42 -4.60 6.56 8.65
C TRP A 42 -4.04 6.31 10.06
N ALA A 43 -3.02 5.46 10.21
CA ALA A 43 -2.41 5.18 11.50
C ALA A 43 -1.81 6.43 12.17
N LEU A 44 -1.11 7.28 11.40
CA LEU A 44 -0.59 8.57 11.89
C LEU A 44 -1.72 9.50 12.36
N ARG A 45 -2.86 9.50 11.67
CA ARG A 45 -4.02 10.30 12.05
C ARG A 45 -4.62 9.83 13.39
N GLU A 46 -4.67 8.52 13.62
CA GLU A 46 -5.20 7.95 14.87
C GLU A 46 -4.30 8.24 16.08
N GLN A 47 -2.99 8.37 15.90
CA GLN A 47 -2.03 8.63 16.99
C GLN A 47 -2.06 10.07 17.56
N ARG A 48 -2.83 10.99 16.96
CA ARG A 48 -3.02 12.42 17.36
C ARG A 48 -1.72 13.20 17.63
N ALA A 49 -1.52 14.30 16.90
CA ALA A 49 -0.45 15.29 17.13
C ALA A 49 1.00 14.84 16.86
N VAL A 50 1.23 13.81 16.03
CA VAL A 50 2.56 13.49 15.52
C VAL A 50 2.97 14.53 14.45
N PRO A 51 4.13 15.20 14.58
CA PRO A 51 4.68 16.04 13.52
C PRO A 51 4.86 15.23 12.23
N LEU A 52 4.40 15.76 11.09
CA LEU A 52 4.47 15.06 9.79
C LEU A 52 5.84 15.20 9.11
N SER A 53 6.90 15.43 9.89
CA SER A 53 8.26 15.60 9.40
C SER A 53 9.30 15.39 10.51
N GLY A 54 10.52 15.04 10.13
CA GLY A 54 11.66 14.92 11.04
C GLY A 54 11.69 13.62 11.84
N GLU A 55 12.58 13.55 12.82
CA GLU A 55 12.78 12.37 13.68
C GLU A 55 11.50 11.87 14.36
N PRO A 56 10.59 12.72 14.88
CA PRO A 56 9.35 12.23 15.51
C PRO A 56 8.49 11.39 14.56
N LEU A 57 8.40 11.78 13.28
CA LEU A 57 7.70 10.98 12.27
C LEU A 57 8.44 9.65 12.04
N LEU A 58 9.76 9.68 11.90
CA LEU A 58 10.57 8.48 11.65
C LEU A 58 10.45 7.47 12.79
N THR A 59 10.42 7.93 14.05
CA THR A 59 10.20 7.06 15.22
C THR A 59 8.86 6.32 15.10
N VAL A 60 7.79 7.03 14.77
CA VAL A 60 6.47 6.41 14.60
C VAL A 60 6.45 5.47 13.40
N LEU A 61 6.96 5.89 12.25
CA LEU A 61 6.98 5.04 11.05
C LEU A 61 7.75 3.73 11.27
N ARG A 62 8.83 3.76 12.06
CA ARG A 62 9.60 2.56 12.41
C ARG A 62 8.87 1.62 13.37
N SER A 63 7.88 2.11 14.10
CA SER A 63 7.08 1.28 15.01
C SER A 63 5.82 0.71 14.36
N LEU A 64 5.48 1.12 13.12
CA LEU A 64 4.30 0.59 12.43
C LEU A 64 4.61 -0.76 11.80
N GLU A 65 3.77 -1.76 12.07
CA GLU A 65 3.80 -3.02 11.34
C GLU A 65 2.72 -2.99 10.24
N LEU A 66 3.15 -3.08 8.99
CA LEU A 66 2.26 -3.14 7.83
C LEU A 66 2.14 -4.58 7.36
N GLU A 67 0.94 -5.14 7.44
CA GLU A 67 0.65 -6.47 6.93
C GLU A 67 -0.29 -6.39 5.72
N ILE A 68 0.12 -7.03 4.62
CA ILE A 68 -0.69 -7.12 3.40
C ILE A 68 -1.28 -8.52 3.34
N LYS A 69 -2.60 -8.61 3.52
CA LYS A 69 -3.34 -9.88 3.49
C LYS A 69 -4.22 -9.99 2.26
N GLY A 70 -4.33 -11.19 1.72
CA GLY A 70 -5.24 -11.52 0.62
C GLY A 70 -4.59 -11.42 -0.77
N VAL A 71 -5.31 -11.92 -1.76
CA VAL A 71 -4.88 -12.01 -3.17
C VAL A 71 -5.89 -11.29 -4.05
N GLY A 72 -5.42 -10.60 -5.09
CA GLY A 72 -6.28 -9.95 -6.08
C GLY A 72 -7.10 -8.78 -5.54
N ASP A 73 -8.43 -8.82 -5.73
CA ASP A 73 -9.38 -7.77 -5.33
C ASP A 73 -9.68 -7.72 -3.82
N ARG A 74 -9.30 -8.76 -3.07
CA ARG A 74 -9.51 -8.89 -1.63
C ARG A 74 -8.28 -8.50 -0.79
N GLN A 75 -7.29 -7.86 -1.40
CA GLN A 75 -6.13 -7.38 -0.66
C GLN A 75 -6.52 -6.32 0.38
N ARG A 76 -6.05 -6.51 1.60
CA ARG A 76 -6.21 -5.57 2.72
C ARG A 76 -4.85 -5.25 3.30
N VAL A 77 -4.63 -3.96 3.55
CA VAL A 77 -3.48 -3.49 4.33
C VAL A 77 -3.95 -3.27 5.76
N GLN A 78 -3.30 -3.93 6.70
CA GLN A 78 -3.53 -3.78 8.14
C GLN A 78 -2.33 -3.07 8.76
N VAL A 79 -2.58 -2.24 9.76
CA VAL A 79 -1.55 -1.64 10.60
C VAL A 79 -1.70 -2.23 12.00
N GLY A 80 -0.66 -2.92 12.46
CA GLY A 80 -0.53 -3.51 13.79
C GLY A 80 0.42 -2.70 14.66
#